data_AF-A0A954NV41-F1
#
_entry.id   AF-A0A954NV41-F1
#
_cell.length_a   1.000
_cell.length_b   1.000
_cell.length_c   1.000
_cell.angle_alpha   90.00
_cell.angle_beta   90.00
_cell.angle_gamma   90.00
#
_symmetry.space_group_name_H-M   'P 1'
#
loop_
_entity.id
_entity.type
_entity.pdbx_description
1 polymer ?
#
loop_
_entity_poly.entity_id
_entity_poly.type
_entity_poly.pdbx_seq_one_letter_code
_entity_poly.pdbx_strand_id
1 'polypeptide(L)'
;MPLHRWSDRNESLNALGLAIQQGTHGLICSLSIDLTDDDCVVVRGVSRNYYGVQLAIHATQQFGASHPSFSETRLLVRVDGSTLELVVLRGTSDKSRESPSTHDAERRPQFTAAAIA
;
A
#
# COMPACT_ATOMS: atom_id res chain seq x y z
N MET A 1 27.32 -9.83 6.90
CA MET A 1 26.12 -10.41 7.56
C MET A 1 26.30 -11.92 7.70
N PRO A 2 25.86 -12.56 8.80
CA PRO A 2 25.87 -14.02 8.91
C PRO A 2 24.83 -14.66 7.98
N LEU A 3 25.14 -15.86 7.45
CA LEU A 3 24.41 -16.51 6.35
C LEU A 3 22.89 -16.66 6.59
N HIS A 4 22.48 -17.01 7.81
CA HIS A 4 21.07 -17.19 8.17
C HIS A 4 20.26 -15.90 7.99
N ARG A 5 20.79 -14.76 8.45
CA ARG A 5 20.12 -13.46 8.32
C ARG A 5 19.98 -13.01 6.86
N TRP A 6 20.90 -13.43 6.00
CA TRP A 6 20.81 -13.14 4.58
C TRP A 6 19.68 -13.95 3.93
N SER A 7 19.54 -15.23 4.29
CA SER A 7 18.46 -16.09 3.80
C SER A 7 17.08 -15.57 4.21
N ASP A 8 16.89 -15.24 5.49
CA ASP A 8 15.61 -14.75 6.01
C ASP A 8 15.20 -13.42 5.36
N ARG A 9 16.17 -12.52 5.13
CA ARG A 9 15.94 -11.26 4.43
C ARG A 9 15.57 -11.49 2.97
N ASN A 10 16.29 -12.36 2.26
CA ASN A 10 16.01 -12.65 0.87
C ASN A 10 14.62 -13.28 0.70
N GLU A 11 14.22 -14.17 1.60
CA GLU A 11 12.86 -14.72 1.66
C GLU A 11 11.82 -13.63 1.89
N SER A 12 12.07 -12.71 2.83
CA SER A 12 11.19 -11.57 3.09
C SER A 12 11.03 -10.64 1.86
N LEU A 13 12.09 -10.41 1.08
CA LEU A 13 12.04 -9.62 -0.15
C LEU A 13 11.21 -10.33 -1.24
N ASN A 14 11.38 -11.65 -1.39
CA ASN A 14 10.58 -12.44 -2.33
C ASN A 14 9.09 -12.43 -1.94
N ALA A 15 8.79 -12.59 -0.64
CA ALA A 15 7.44 -12.55 -0.13
C ALA A 15 6.79 -11.17 -0.35
N LEU A 16 7.52 -10.07 -0.14
CA LEU A 16 7.05 -8.72 -0.45
C LEU A 16 6.72 -8.58 -1.94
N GLY A 17 7.59 -9.08 -2.83
CA GLY A 17 7.35 -9.03 -4.27
C GLY A 17 6.08 -9.78 -4.69
N LEU A 18 5.87 -10.97 -4.14
CA LEU A 18 4.65 -11.74 -4.36
C LEU A 18 3.41 -11.02 -3.82
N ALA A 19 3.49 -10.43 -2.62
CA ALA A 19 2.39 -9.69 -2.02
C ALA A 19 1.97 -8.48 -2.87
N ILE A 20 2.94 -7.72 -3.39
CA ILE A 20 2.66 -6.59 -4.28
C ILE A 20 2.08 -7.08 -5.61
N GLN A 21 2.66 -8.11 -6.21
CA GLN A 21 2.16 -8.65 -7.47
C GLN A 21 0.71 -9.16 -7.35
N GLN A 22 0.40 -9.88 -6.27
CA GLN A 22 -0.95 -10.38 -5.99
C GLN A 22 -1.92 -9.26 -5.63
N GLY A 23 -1.54 -8.37 -4.71
CA GLY A 23 -2.40 -7.27 -4.26
C GLY A 23 -2.71 -6.25 -5.36
N THR A 24 -1.82 -6.12 -6.34
CA THR A 24 -2.02 -5.26 -7.52
C THR A 24 -2.63 -5.99 -8.70
N HIS A 25 -2.87 -7.31 -8.62
CA HIS A 25 -3.34 -8.13 -9.74
C HIS A 25 -2.47 -7.99 -11.00
N GLY A 26 -1.16 -7.79 -10.83
CA GLY A 26 -0.22 -7.56 -11.93
C GLY A 26 -0.31 -6.18 -12.59
N LEU A 27 -1.02 -5.21 -12.00
CA LEU A 27 -1.07 -3.83 -12.49
C LEU A 27 0.26 -3.06 -12.30
N ILE A 28 1.17 -3.61 -11.48
CA ILE A 28 2.57 -3.20 -11.42
C ILE A 28 3.40 -4.23 -12.19
N CYS A 29 3.91 -3.81 -13.35
CA CYS A 29 4.80 -4.60 -14.19
C CYS A 29 6.27 -4.28 -13.88
N SER A 30 7.17 -5.14 -14.36
CA SER A 30 8.63 -4.94 -14.26
C SER A 30 9.08 -4.66 -12.81
N LEU A 31 8.49 -5.40 -11.87
CA LEU A 31 8.79 -5.24 -10.45
C LEU A 31 10.25 -5.62 -10.18
N SER A 32 10.99 -4.74 -9.54
CA SER A 32 12.31 -5.04 -8.98
C SER A 32 12.35 -4.62 -7.52
N ILE A 33 13.04 -5.37 -6.68
CA ILE A 33 13.14 -5.10 -5.25
C ILE A 33 14.60 -5.16 -4.86
N ASP A 34 15.08 -4.08 -4.27
CA ASP A 34 16.44 -3.97 -3.76
C ASP A 34 16.41 -3.66 -2.27
N LEU A 35 17.41 -4.15 -1.55
CA LEU A 35 17.67 -3.77 -0.17
C LEU A 35 18.86 -2.82 -0.14
N THR A 36 18.69 -1.68 0.52
CA THR A 36 19.78 -0.72 0.75
C THR A 36 20.53 -1.05 2.05
N ASP A 37 21.73 -0.49 2.19
CA ASP A 37 22.56 -0.69 3.39
C ASP A 37 21.89 -0.22 4.68
N ASP A 38 20.94 0.72 4.58
CA ASP A 38 20.18 1.31 5.69
C ASP A 38 18.92 0.51 6.07
N ASP A 39 18.78 -0.74 5.63
CA ASP A 39 17.58 -1.58 5.86
C ASP A 39 16.28 -1.01 5.26
N CYS A 40 16.41 -0.08 4.32
CA CYS A 40 15.31 0.41 3.50
C CYS A 40 15.15 -0.48 2.26
N VAL A 41 13.92 -0.93 2.01
CA VAL A 41 13.57 -1.70 0.83
C VAL A 41 13.10 -0.75 -0.27
N VAL A 42 13.67 -0.88 -1.45
CA VAL A 42 13.34 -0.07 -2.62
C VAL A 42 12.66 -0.96 -3.65
N VAL A 43 11.35 -0.77 -3.81
CA VAL A 43 10.54 -1.44 -4.82
C VAL A 43 10.39 -0.52 -6.02
N ARG A 44 10.79 -1.00 -7.19
CA ARG A 44 10.57 -0.31 -8.48
C ARG A 44 9.54 -1.07 -9.29
N GLY A 45 8.77 -0.33 -10.09
CA GLY A 45 7.82 -0.93 -11.01
C GLY A 45 7.24 0.07 -12.00
N VAL A 46 6.42 -0.43 -12.90
CA VAL A 46 5.72 0.37 -13.91
C VAL A 46 4.23 0.10 -13.80
N SER A 47 3.43 1.15 -13.76
CA SER A 47 1.97 1.05 -13.84
C SER A 47 1.42 1.89 -14.97
N ARG A 48 0.24 1.51 -15.46
CA ARG A 48 -0.51 2.26 -16.48
C ARG A 48 -1.37 3.35 -15.88
N ASN A 49 -1.62 3.31 -14.57
CA ASN A 49 -2.49 4.26 -13.89
C ASN A 49 -2.15 4.37 -12.39
N TYR A 50 -2.69 5.41 -11.75
CA TYR A 50 -2.51 5.64 -10.32
C TYR A 50 -3.26 4.64 -9.44
N TYR A 51 -4.28 3.95 -9.97
CA TYR A 51 -4.99 2.92 -9.21
C TYR A 51 -4.08 1.72 -8.90
N GLY A 52 -3.24 1.29 -9.85
CA GLY A 52 -2.22 0.26 -9.58
C GLY A 52 -1.24 0.70 -8.49
N VAL A 53 -0.88 1.99 -8.44
CA VAL A 53 -0.03 2.55 -7.38
C VAL A 53 -0.73 2.50 -6.02
N GLN A 54 -2.01 2.86 -5.94
CA GLN A 54 -2.80 2.78 -4.71
C GLN A 54 -2.85 1.36 -4.16
N LEU A 55 -3.05 0.36 -5.03
CA LEU A 55 -3.01 -1.04 -4.64
C LEU A 55 -1.62 -1.47 -4.16
N ALA A 56 -0.54 -0.97 -4.79
CA ALA A 56 0.83 -1.27 -4.38
C ALA A 56 1.14 -0.71 -2.98
N ILE A 57 0.68 0.50 -2.69
CA ILE A 57 0.78 1.10 -1.35
C ILE A 57 0.05 0.21 -0.34
N HIS A 58 -1.21 -0.14 -0.62
CA HIS A 58 -2.02 -0.95 0.29
C HIS A 58 -1.41 -2.34 0.54
N ALA A 59 -0.96 -3.02 -0.52
CA ALA A 59 -0.28 -4.31 -0.41
C ALA A 59 1.01 -4.22 0.42
N THR A 60 1.79 -3.15 0.25
CA THR A 60 3.01 -2.90 1.02
C THR A 60 2.71 -2.64 2.49
N GLN A 61 1.68 -1.84 2.79
CA GLN A 61 1.24 -1.58 4.16
C GLN A 61 0.73 -2.85 4.84
N GLN A 62 -0.09 -3.64 4.16
CA GLN A 62 -0.62 -4.90 4.68
C GLN A 62 0.51 -5.93 4.91
N PHE A 63 1.48 -5.99 3.99
CA PHE A 63 2.65 -6.84 4.17
C PHE A 63 3.47 -6.43 5.40
N GLY A 64 3.79 -5.13 5.53
CA GLY A 64 4.58 -4.60 6.65
C GLY A 64 3.88 -4.73 8.01
N ALA A 65 2.54 -4.75 8.04
CA ALA A 65 1.78 -5.02 9.26
C ALA A 65 1.95 -6.47 9.75
N SER A 66 2.04 -7.43 8.83
CA SER A 66 2.22 -8.85 9.12
C SER A 66 3.68 -9.28 9.25
N HIS A 67 4.60 -8.57 8.60
CA HIS A 67 6.02 -8.91 8.50
C HIS A 67 6.89 -7.69 8.83
N PRO A 68 7.30 -7.50 10.10
CA PRO A 68 8.03 -6.32 10.55
C PRO A 68 9.53 -6.33 10.18
N SER A 69 9.89 -6.98 9.07
CA SER A 69 11.28 -7.26 8.68
C SER A 69 12.08 -6.05 8.22
N PHE A 70 11.41 -4.94 7.88
CA PHE A 70 12.01 -3.75 7.29
C PHE A 70 11.51 -2.48 8.00
N SER A 71 12.40 -1.50 8.17
CA SER A 71 12.07 -0.22 8.80
C SER A 71 11.28 0.70 7.87
N GLU A 72 11.60 0.68 6.58
CA GLU A 72 11.06 1.57 5.55
C GLU A 72 10.96 0.84 4.21
N THR A 73 9.86 1.08 3.48
CA THR A 73 9.73 0.65 2.09
C THR A 73 9.48 1.85 1.17
N ARG A 74 10.37 2.08 0.21
CA ARG A 74 10.21 3.07 -0.87
C ARG A 74 9.60 2.41 -2.10
N LEU A 75 8.51 3.00 -2.60
CA LEU A 75 7.90 2.61 -3.86
C LEU A 75 8.26 3.66 -4.93
N LEU A 76 9.04 3.25 -5.93
CA LEU A 76 9.34 4.02 -7.13
C LEU A 76 8.57 3.46 -8.32
N VAL A 77 7.38 4.00 -8.57
CA VAL A 77 6.51 3.51 -9.64
C VAL A 77 6.46 4.52 -10.79
N ARG A 78 6.79 4.07 -12.00
CA ARG A 78 6.60 4.88 -13.20
C ARG A 78 5.15 4.76 -13.68
N VAL A 79 4.46 5.90 -13.79
CA VAL A 79 3.10 6.01 -14.35
C VAL A 79 3.15 6.94 -15.55
N ASP A 80 2.84 6.41 -16.73
CA ASP A 80 2.80 7.17 -17.99
C ASP A 80 4.03 8.09 -18.21
N GLY A 81 5.22 7.53 -17.99
CA GLY A 81 6.50 8.25 -18.15
C GLY A 81 6.94 9.10 -16.94
N SER A 82 6.05 9.37 -15.98
CA SER A 82 6.38 10.09 -14.74
C SER A 82 6.74 9.12 -13.62
N THR A 83 7.81 9.40 -12.87
CA THR A 83 8.18 8.58 -11.71
C THR A 83 7.53 9.15 -10.46
N LEU A 84 6.79 8.30 -9.74
CA LEU A 84 6.29 8.59 -8.40
C LEU A 84 7.19 7.90 -7.39
N GLU A 85 7.66 8.66 -6.42
CA GLU A 85 8.40 8.15 -5.28
C GLU A 85 7.54 8.32 -4.03
N LEU A 86 7.31 7.22 -3.32
CA LEU A 86 6.46 7.16 -2.14
C LEU A 86 7.18 6.41 -1.04
N VAL A 87 7.14 6.96 0.17
CA VAL A 87 7.69 6.29 1.36
C VAL A 87 6.54 5.67 2.13
N VAL A 88 6.55 4.35 2.25
CA VAL A 88 5.64 3.60 3.12
C VAL A 88 6.40 3.29 4.40
N LEU A 89 6.16 4.12 5.41
CA LEU A 89 6.69 3.89 6.74
C LEU A 89 5.94 2.72 7.38
N ARG A 90 6.65 1.97 8.22
CA ARG A 90 6.03 1.03 9.13
C ARG A 90 5.04 1.80 10.00
N GLY A 91 3.75 1.49 9.85
CA GLY A 91 2.74 2.01 10.76
C GLY A 91 3.04 1.51 12.16
N THR A 92 3.49 2.38 13.06
CA THR A 92 3.11 2.24 14.46
C THR A 92 1.60 2.18 14.45
N SER A 93 0.99 1.14 15.00
CA SER A 93 -0.46 1.04 15.13
C SER A 93 -0.95 2.27 15.89
N ASP A 94 -1.22 3.36 15.18
CA ASP A 94 -1.92 4.49 15.73
C ASP A 94 -3.37 4.02 15.80
N LYS A 95 -3.78 3.70 17.02
CA LYS A 95 -5.19 3.59 17.39
C LYS A 95 -5.81 4.99 17.32
N SER A 96 -5.78 5.58 16.14
CA SER A 96 -6.58 6.74 15.76
C SER A 96 -7.39 6.35 14.54
N ARG A 97 -8.10 5.21 14.65
CA ARG A 97 -9.47 5.16 14.14
C ARG A 97 -10.29 6.09 15.01
N GLU A 98 -10.10 7.38 14.79
CA GLU A 98 -11.12 8.37 15.07
C GLU A 98 -12.24 8.01 14.10
N SER A 99 -13.19 7.20 14.59
CA SER A 99 -14.46 7.00 13.93
C SER A 99 -14.97 8.39 13.60
N PRO A 100 -15.27 8.73 12.32
CA PRO A 100 -15.99 9.96 12.06
C PRO A 100 -17.29 9.85 12.86
N SER A 101 -17.40 10.68 13.89
CA SER A 101 -18.65 10.93 14.58
C SER A 101 -19.56 11.51 13.51
N THR A 102 -20.41 10.67 12.92
CA THR A 102 -21.53 11.15 12.12
C THR A 102 -22.43 11.87 13.10
N HIS A 103 -22.18 13.16 13.22
CA HIS A 103 -22.98 14.08 13.99
C HIS A 103 -24.43 13.87 13.57
N ASP A 104 -25.24 13.55 14.56
CA ASP A 104 -26.68 13.53 14.52
C ASP A 104 -27.17 14.81 13.81
N ALA A 105 -27.75 14.63 12.63
CA ALA A 105 -28.42 15.68 11.89
C ALA A 105 -29.64 15.05 11.22
N GLU A 106 -30.70 14.99 12.03
CA GLU A 106 -32.09 14.96 11.62
C GLU A 106 -32.32 15.59 10.24
N ARG A 107 -32.38 14.75 9.19
CA ARG A 107 -33.13 15.07 7.98
C ARG A 107 -33.84 13.83 7.50
N ARG A 108 -35.02 13.61 8.09
CA ARG A 108 -36.12 12.90 7.41
C ARG A 108 -36.33 13.55 6.04
N PRO A 109 -36.21 12.84 4.91
CA PRO A 109 -36.99 13.20 3.75
C PRO A 109 -38.41 12.71 4.03
N GLN A 110 -39.29 13.64 4.45
CA GLN A 110 -40.73 13.41 4.32
C GLN A 110 -41.02 13.30 2.82
N PHE A 111 -41.28 12.09 2.33
CA PHE A 111 -41.90 11.91 1.02
C PHE A 111 -43.37 12.34 1.14
N THR A 112 -43.61 13.63 0.92
CA THR A 112 -44.95 14.15 0.66
C THR A 112 -45.22 13.98 -0.83
N ALA A 113 -45.88 12.88 -1.22
CA ALA A 113 -46.48 12.77 -2.53
C ALA A 113 -47.87 13.43 -2.47
N ALA A 114 -47.96 14.64 -3.00
CA ALA A 114 -49.19 15.31 -3.41
C ALA A 114 -48.88 15.94 -4.78
N ALA A 115 -49.70 15.91 -5.82
CA ALA A 115 -51.00 15.30 -6.11
C ALA A 115 -51.21 15.46 -7.65
N ILE A 116 -52.46 15.24 -8.12
CA ILE A 116 -53.06 15.66 -9.41
C ILE A 116 -52.97 14.55 -10.49
N ALA A 117 -54.06 14.05 -11.11
CA ALA A 117 -55.41 14.58 -11.35
C ALA A 117 -56.54 13.58 -11.03
#